data_AF-A0A3M1DGD0-F1
#
_entry.id   AF-A0A3M1DGD0-F1
#
_cell.length_a   1.000
_cell.length_b   1.000
_cell.length_c   1.000
_cell.angle_alpha   90.00
_cell.angle_beta   90.00
_cell.angle_gamma   90.00
#
_symmetry.space_group_name_H-M   'P 1'
#
loop_
_entity.id
_entity.type
_entity.pdbx_description
1 polymer ?
#
loop_
_entity_poly.entity_id
_entity_poly.type
_entity_poly.pdbx_seq_one_letter_code
_entity_poly.pdbx_strand_id
1 'polypeptide(L)'
;NVSLAKVEDAKLGMAKSKQSIRVSFVFETRYEPSVAKLHFEGDVILLEDKKRGAEILNHWKKENALPKELMQGLLNNVLDRCNVQALILARDLSLPAPVPLPKVNLKEPAKKSSKKTV
;
A
#
# COMPACT_ATOMS: atom_id res chain seq x y z
N ASN A 1 6.04 -5.23 -6.13
CA ASN A 1 5.81 -5.89 -4.83
C ASN A 1 4.35 -6.14 -4.52
N VAL A 2 3.41 -5.27 -4.87
CA VAL A 2 1.96 -5.57 -4.73
C VAL A 2 1.42 -6.26 -5.99
N SER A 3 0.68 -7.34 -5.82
CA SER A 3 -0.16 -7.97 -6.86
C SER A 3 -1.57 -8.22 -6.33
N LEU A 4 -2.57 -8.10 -7.20
CA LEU A 4 -3.94 -8.47 -6.87
C LEU A 4 -4.14 -9.94 -7.19
N ALA A 5 -4.52 -10.72 -6.18
CA ALA A 5 -4.74 -12.15 -6.31
C ALA A 5 -6.19 -12.47 -6.71
N LYS A 6 -7.16 -11.73 -6.16
CA LYS A 6 -8.58 -12.05 -6.34
C LYS A 6 -9.48 -10.82 -6.10
N VAL A 7 -10.55 -10.70 -6.86
CA VAL A 7 -11.64 -9.73 -6.60
C VAL A 7 -12.97 -10.48 -6.63
N GLU A 8 -13.71 -10.46 -5.54
CA GLU A 8 -14.96 -11.19 -5.40
C GLU A 8 -15.98 -10.49 -4.48
N ASP A 9 -17.24 -10.94 -4.52
CA ASP A 9 -18.24 -10.50 -3.56
C ASP A 9 -17.92 -11.09 -2.18
N ALA A 10 -17.74 -10.22 -1.18
CA ALA A 10 -17.40 -10.62 0.17
C ALA A 10 -18.60 -11.20 0.94
N LYS A 11 -19.83 -11.04 0.42
CA LYS A 11 -21.10 -11.47 1.02
C LYS A 11 -21.22 -11.11 2.52
N LEU A 12 -20.67 -9.97 2.91
CA LEU A 12 -20.80 -9.49 4.27
C LEU A 12 -22.25 -9.06 4.48
N GLY A 13 -22.83 -9.44 5.63
CA GLY A 13 -24.22 -9.13 6.01
C GLY A 13 -24.44 -7.63 6.24
N MET A 14 -24.36 -6.84 5.18
CA MET A 14 -24.51 -5.39 5.17
C MET A 14 -25.94 -4.99 4.78
N ALA A 15 -26.27 -3.71 4.94
CA ALA A 15 -27.56 -3.16 4.49
C ALA A 15 -27.87 -3.55 3.03
N LYS A 16 -29.14 -3.83 2.71
CA LYS A 16 -29.59 -4.31 1.38
C LYS A 16 -29.21 -3.40 0.19
N SER A 17 -28.87 -2.14 0.46
CA SER A 17 -28.46 -1.14 -0.53
C SER A 17 -26.96 -1.14 -0.84
N LYS A 18 -26.14 -1.83 -0.04
CA LYS A 18 -24.68 -1.89 -0.18
C LYS A 18 -24.24 -3.23 -0.73
N GLN A 19 -23.08 -3.24 -1.38
CA GLN A 19 -22.39 -4.42 -1.83
C GLN A 19 -20.94 -4.38 -1.34
N SER A 20 -20.51 -5.47 -0.72
CA SER A 20 -19.14 -5.64 -0.23
C SER A 20 -18.30 -6.38 -1.27
N ILE A 21 -17.16 -5.82 -1.64
CA ILE A 21 -16.22 -6.45 -2.57
C ILE A 21 -14.93 -6.73 -1.81
N ARG A 22 -14.48 -7.98 -1.82
CA ARG A 22 -13.17 -8.39 -1.31
C ARG A 22 -12.16 -8.30 -2.42
N VAL A 23 -11.06 -7.60 -2.15
CA VAL A 23 -9.88 -7.57 -3.01
C VAL A 23 -8.70 -8.18 -2.26
N SER A 24 -8.31 -9.38 -2.63
CA SER A 24 -7.16 -10.07 -2.06
C SER A 24 -5.88 -9.61 -2.74
N PHE A 25 -4.85 -9.33 -1.96
CA PHE A 25 -3.56 -8.86 -2.45
C PHE A 25 -2.41 -9.66 -1.85
N VAL A 26 -1.29 -9.64 -2.55
CA VAL A 26 0.01 -10.10 -2.05
C VAL A 26 0.98 -8.92 -2.10
N PHE A 27 1.70 -8.67 -1.02
CA PHE A 27 2.83 -7.75 -0.96
C PHE A 27 4.08 -8.49 -0.53
N GLU A 28 5.14 -8.39 -1.33
CA GLU A 28 6.42 -9.04 -1.02
C GLU A 28 7.54 -8.02 -0.89
N THR A 29 8.49 -8.21 0.02
CA THR A 29 9.76 -7.47 0.03
C THR A 29 10.91 -8.47 0.08
N ARG A 30 11.90 -8.31 -0.81
CA ARG A 30 13.07 -9.20 -0.92
C ARG A 30 14.34 -8.45 -0.53
N TYR A 31 15.19 -9.11 0.24
CA TYR A 31 16.48 -8.60 0.67
C TYR A 31 17.58 -9.29 -0.10
N GLU A 32 18.47 -8.51 -0.72
CA GLU A 32 19.56 -9.04 -1.55
C GLU A 32 20.91 -9.08 -0.81
N PRO A 33 21.77 -10.10 -1.05
CA PRO A 33 21.54 -11.26 -1.94
C PRO A 33 20.66 -12.33 -1.28
N SER A 34 19.40 -12.46 -1.72
CA SER A 34 18.34 -13.39 -1.28
C SER A 34 18.38 -13.84 0.20
N VAL A 35 18.71 -12.94 1.14
CA VAL A 35 18.92 -13.27 2.56
C VAL A 35 17.62 -13.40 3.34
N ALA A 36 16.56 -12.71 2.89
CA ALA A 36 15.25 -12.75 3.51
C ALA A 36 14.16 -12.34 2.52
N LYS A 37 12.94 -12.85 2.75
CA LYS A 37 11.72 -12.45 2.04
C LYS A 37 10.61 -12.23 3.06
N LEU A 38 10.02 -11.04 3.04
CA LEU A 38 8.76 -10.77 3.72
C LEU A 38 7.62 -10.98 2.72
N HIS A 39 6.60 -11.75 3.12
CA HIS A 39 5.46 -12.12 2.28
C HIS A 39 4.18 -11.85 3.05
N PHE A 40 3.39 -10.89 2.58
CA PHE A 40 2.14 -10.48 3.19
C PHE A 40 0.99 -10.81 2.26
N GLU A 41 0.00 -11.50 2.80
CA GLU A 41 -1.28 -11.73 2.12
C GLU A 41 -2.37 -11.05 2.93
N GLY A 42 -3.33 -10.46 2.25
CA GLY A 42 -4.41 -9.76 2.94
C GLY A 42 -5.56 -9.41 2.01
N ASP A 43 -6.62 -8.92 2.63
CA ASP A 43 -7.83 -8.51 1.95
C ASP A 43 -8.11 -7.03 2.24
N VAL A 44 -8.52 -6.30 1.20
CA VAL A 44 -9.19 -5.02 1.34
C VAL A 44 -10.67 -5.21 1.04
N ILE A 45 -11.52 -4.75 1.96
CA ILE A 45 -12.97 -4.78 1.79
C ILE A 45 -13.44 -3.41 1.31
N LEU A 46 -13.95 -3.35 0.09
CA LEU A 46 -14.58 -2.18 -0.48
C LEU A 46 -16.09 -2.24 -0.23
N LEU A 47 -16.67 -1.12 0.18
CA LEU A 47 -18.11 -1.00 0.37
C LEU A 47 -18.67 0.03 -0.61
N GLU A 48 -19.50 -0.45 -1.53
CA GLU A 48 -20.08 0.38 -2.58
C GLU A 48 -21.61 0.25 -2.58
N ASP A 49 -22.30 1.16 -3.25
CA ASP A 49 -23.72 0.97 -3.54
C ASP A 49 -23.91 -0.21 -4.50
N LYS A 50 -25.03 -0.92 -4.37
CA LYS A 50 -25.28 -2.18 -5.10
C LYS A 50 -25.08 -2.08 -6.62
N LYS A 51 -25.48 -0.96 -7.25
CA LYS A 51 -25.28 -0.73 -8.69
C LYS A 51 -23.80 -0.66 -9.04
N ARG A 52 -23.06 0.24 -8.39
CA ARG A 52 -21.63 0.46 -8.62
C ARG A 52 -20.81 -0.77 -8.27
N GLY A 53 -21.15 -1.46 -7.20
CA GLY A 53 -20.49 -2.70 -6.83
C GLY A 53 -20.62 -3.76 -7.93
N ALA A 54 -21.83 -3.94 -8.48
CA ALA A 54 -22.06 -4.90 -9.56
C ALA A 54 -21.28 -4.53 -10.83
N GLU A 55 -21.18 -3.24 -11.15
CA GLU A 55 -20.34 -2.74 -12.24
C GLU A 55 -18.86 -3.08 -12.04
N ILE A 56 -18.31 -2.87 -10.84
CA ILE A 56 -16.91 -3.20 -10.52
C ILE A 56 -16.64 -4.70 -10.68
N LEU A 57 -17.52 -5.55 -10.14
CA LEU A 57 -17.36 -7.01 -10.26
C LEU A 57 -17.46 -7.47 -11.72
N ASN A 58 -18.36 -6.89 -12.51
CA ASN A 58 -18.49 -7.22 -13.92
C ASN A 58 -17.32 -6.70 -14.75
N HIS A 59 -16.80 -5.51 -14.44
CA HIS A 59 -15.61 -4.95 -15.07
C HIS A 59 -14.39 -5.83 -14.79
N TRP A 60 -14.18 -6.26 -13.54
CA TRP A 60 -13.11 -7.19 -13.19
C TRP A 60 -13.22 -8.51 -13.96
N LYS A 61 -14.41 -9.09 -14.08
CA LYS A 61 -14.62 -10.33 -14.84
C LYS A 61 -14.29 -10.22 -16.32
N LYS A 62 -14.46 -9.02 -16.92
CA LYS A 62 -14.23 -8.77 -18.34
C LYS A 62 -12.79 -8.37 -18.63
N GLU A 63 -12.30 -7.39 -17.89
CA GLU A 63 -11.03 -6.71 -18.15
C GLU A 63 -9.88 -7.23 -17.28
N ASN A 64 -10.18 -8.06 -16.26
CA ASN A 64 -9.23 -8.48 -15.22
C ASN A 64 -8.49 -7.32 -14.56
N ALA A 65 -9.16 -6.16 -14.49
CA ALA A 65 -8.63 -4.91 -13.98
C ALA A 65 -9.71 -4.14 -13.22
N LEU A 66 -9.30 -3.39 -12.20
CA LEU A 66 -10.17 -2.45 -11.48
C LEU A 66 -10.12 -1.07 -12.18
N PRO A 67 -11.19 -0.26 -12.05
CA PRO A 67 -11.15 1.15 -12.43
C PRO A 67 -9.95 1.87 -11.81
N LYS A 68 -9.34 2.80 -12.55
CA LYS A 68 -8.07 3.43 -12.20
C LYS A 68 -8.11 4.10 -10.83
N GLU A 69 -9.21 4.77 -10.50
CA GLU A 69 -9.39 5.49 -9.25
C GLU A 69 -9.41 4.53 -8.05
N LEU A 70 -10.10 3.39 -8.20
CA LEU A 70 -10.15 2.34 -7.18
C LEU A 70 -8.80 1.64 -7.03
N MET A 71 -8.12 1.37 -8.14
CA MET A 71 -6.80 0.76 -8.13
C MET A 71 -5.79 1.64 -7.38
N GLN A 72 -5.78 2.94 -7.66
CA GLN A 72 -4.87 3.87 -6.99
C GLN A 72 -5.12 3.93 -5.48
N GLY A 73 -6.39 4.07 -5.06
CA GLY A 73 -6.73 4.09 -3.64
C GLY A 73 -6.38 2.78 -2.92
N LEU A 74 -6.64 1.65 -3.58
CA LEU A 74 -6.31 0.31 -3.09
C LEU A 74 -4.80 0.15 -2.91
N LEU A 75 -4.01 0.46 -3.95
CA LEU A 75 -2.56 0.32 -3.90
C LEU A 75 -1.94 1.19 -2.82
N ASN A 76 -2.37 2.44 -2.69
CA ASN A 76 -1.89 3.32 -1.63
C ASN A 76 -2.19 2.76 -0.24
N ASN A 77 -3.42 2.28 -0.02
CA ASN A 77 -3.80 1.69 1.27
C ASN A 77 -2.97 0.43 1.61
N VAL A 78 -2.80 -0.46 0.65
CA VAL A 78 -1.98 -1.68 0.80
C VAL A 78 -0.52 -1.31 1.08
N LEU A 79 0.07 -0.41 0.30
CA LEU A 79 1.45 0.02 0.47
C LEU A 79 1.67 0.66 1.85
N ASP A 80 0.80 1.57 2.27
CA ASP A 80 0.92 2.24 3.56
C ASP A 80 0.91 1.22 4.72
N ARG A 81 -0.04 0.28 4.69
CA ARG A 81 -0.17 -0.74 5.74
C ARG A 81 0.98 -1.74 5.72
N CYS A 82 1.31 -2.28 4.56
CA CYS A 82 2.35 -3.29 4.43
C CYS A 82 3.74 -2.74 4.67
N ASN A 83 4.04 -1.51 4.28
CA ASN A 83 5.33 -0.89 4.57
C ASN A 83 5.55 -0.70 6.08
N VAL A 84 4.51 -0.30 6.82
CA VAL A 84 4.58 -0.20 8.29
C VAL A 84 4.85 -1.57 8.92
N GLN A 85 4.12 -2.61 8.50
CA GLN A 85 4.35 -3.97 9.02
C GLN A 85 5.73 -4.51 8.64
N ALA A 86 6.16 -4.29 7.40
CA ALA A 86 7.49 -4.67 6.93
C ALA A 86 8.59 -3.98 7.74
N LEU A 87 8.42 -2.70 8.10
CA LEU A 87 9.38 -1.98 8.94
C LEU A 87 9.47 -2.55 10.36
N ILE A 88 8.32 -2.89 10.97
CA ILE A 88 8.28 -3.51 12.31
C ILE A 88 8.95 -4.88 12.29
N LEU A 89 8.60 -5.74 11.32
CA LEU A 89 9.22 -7.05 11.16
C LEU A 89 10.71 -6.94 10.85
N ALA A 90 11.12 -5.98 10.00
CA ALA A 90 12.52 -5.76 9.72
C ALA A 90 13.31 -5.41 10.99
N ARG A 91 12.77 -4.55 11.85
CA ARG A 91 13.37 -4.26 13.16
C ARG A 91 13.49 -5.52 14.02
N ASP A 92 12.42 -6.28 14.14
CA ASP A 92 12.38 -7.46 15.03
C ASP A 92 13.30 -8.59 14.55
N LEU A 93 13.47 -8.71 13.24
CA LEU A 93 14.35 -9.68 12.58
C LEU A 93 15.77 -9.13 12.34
N SER A 94 16.08 -7.92 12.82
CA SER A 94 17.37 -7.24 12.57
C SER A 94 17.74 -7.12 11.08
N LEU A 95 16.74 -6.97 10.21
CA LEU A 95 16.90 -6.71 8.78
C LEU A 95 16.99 -5.19 8.51
N PRO A 96 17.63 -4.77 7.41
CA PRO A 96 17.60 -3.38 6.97
C PRO A 96 16.16 -2.86 6.76
N ALA A 97 15.96 -1.56 6.93
CA ALA A 97 14.66 -0.94 6.68
C ALA A 97 14.25 -1.15 5.21
N PRO A 98 13.04 -1.67 4.94
CA PRO A 98 12.57 -1.95 3.58
C PRO A 98 12.21 -0.68 2.79
N VAL A 99 12.07 0.45 3.48
CA VAL A 99 11.77 1.76 2.90
C VAL A 99 12.73 2.84 3.44
N PRO A 100 13.06 3.87 2.65
CA PRO A 100 13.85 4.99 3.14
C PRO A 100 13.16 5.70 4.31
N LEU A 101 13.82 5.77 5.45
CA LEU A 101 13.33 6.54 6.58
C LEU A 101 13.64 8.03 6.41
N PRO A 102 12.77 8.93 6.89
CA PRO A 102 13.04 10.35 6.88
C PRO A 102 14.30 10.65 7.70
N LYS A 103 15.25 11.39 7.12
CA LYS A 103 16.46 11.85 7.79
C LYS A 103 16.32 13.32 8.14
N VAL A 104 16.69 13.68 9.36
CA VAL A 104 16.80 15.10 9.75
C VAL A 104 18.09 15.65 9.14
N ASN A 105 17.95 16.61 8.23
CA ASN A 105 19.07 17.44 7.77
C ASN A 105 19.08 18.73 8.58
N LEU A 106 19.91 18.79 9.62
CA LEU A 106 20.24 20.05 10.27
C LEU A 106 21.14 20.83 9.30
N LYS A 107 20.54 21.71 8.49
CA LYS A 107 21.33 22.72 7.78
C LYS A 107 21.90 23.65 8.83
N GLU A 108 23.22 23.64 9.00
CA GLU A 108 23.90 24.65 9.80
C GLU A 108 23.52 26.05 9.27
N PRO A 109 23.16 27.00 10.14
CA PRO A 109 22.90 28.36 9.69
C PRO A 109 24.18 28.92 9.09
N ALA A 110 24.13 29.28 7.81
CA ALA A 110 25.25 29.89 7.09
C ALA A 110 25.79 31.08 7.90
N LYS A 111 27.03 30.96 8.37
CA LYS A 111 27.78 32.09 8.95
C LYS A 111 27.78 33.22 7.93
N LYS A 112 27.01 34.28 8.18
CA LYS A 112 27.16 35.57 7.50
C LYS A 112 28.57 36.10 7.83
N SER A 113 29.50 35.94 6.90
CA SER A 113 30.79 36.63 6.94
C SER A 113 30.56 38.11 6.63
N SER A 114 30.30 38.88 7.68
CA SER A 114 30.46 40.33 7.68
C SER A 114 31.92 40.71 7.91
N LYS A 115 32.38 41.77 7.22
CA LYS A 115 33.65 42.56 7.32
C LYS A 115 34.71 42.19 6.29
N LYS A 116 35.40 43.11 5.60
CA LYS A 116 35.49 44.59 5.58
C LYS A 116 36.30 44.93 4.30
N THR A 117 35.90 45.89 3.48
CA THR A 117 36.58 47.22 3.36
C THR A 117 38.09 47.16 3.60
N VAL A 118 38.90 47.25 2.54
CA VAL A 118 39.68 48.42 2.08
C VAL A 118 40.24 48.07 0.70
#